data_AF-A0A2W0BRR5-F1
#
_entry.id   AF-A0A2W0BRR5-F1
#
_cell.length_a   1.000
_cell.length_b   1.000
_cell.length_c   1.000
_cell.angle_alpha   90.00
_cell.angle_beta   90.00
_cell.angle_gamma   90.00
#
_symmetry.space_group_name_H-M   'P 1'
#
loop_
_entity.id
_entity.type
_entity.pdbx_description
1 polymer ?
#
loop_
_entity_poly.entity_id
_entity_poly.type
_entity_poly.pdbx_seq_one_letter_code
_entity_poly.pdbx_strand_id
1 'polypeptide(L)'
;MTAYFKKSHLPHKFLEDKIKEKNIKGGGLKTYIHTRWTTAYEMLQSICRLETCLKEVINENPNVITNENVKNIIMRKRGYFQDVQDLAAIIKPIRDLIIQLEGQEANLADCFFSLVQLEAAIKNMPELDHKMFYRHCVESFNNRFNEFDFDEHLLAYYLHPEYQGKPILFY
;
A
#
# COMPACT_ATOMS: atom_id res chain seq x y z
N MET A 1 5.40 -9.29 12.08
CA MET A 1 4.60 -10.47 11.66
C MET A 1 5.22 -11.21 10.49
N THR A 2 5.39 -10.58 9.32
CA THR A 2 5.93 -11.21 8.10
C THR A 2 7.29 -11.86 8.29
N ALA A 3 8.21 -11.18 8.98
CA ALA A 3 9.52 -11.72 9.33
C ALA A 3 9.45 -12.92 10.29
N TYR A 4 8.47 -12.97 11.20
CA TYR A 4 8.29 -14.09 12.12
C TYR A 4 7.91 -15.36 11.35
N PHE A 5 6.89 -15.29 10.50
CA PHE A 5 6.46 -16.42 9.68
C PHE A 5 7.58 -16.89 8.76
N LYS A 6 8.29 -15.98 8.07
CA LYS A 6 9.41 -16.40 7.19
C LYS A 6 10.55 -17.10 7.93
N LYS A 7 10.84 -16.73 9.19
CA LYS A 7 11.91 -17.34 9.99
C LYS A 7 11.46 -18.63 10.70
N SER A 8 10.16 -18.84 10.85
CA SER A 8 9.62 -19.96 11.64
C SER A 8 9.15 -21.08 10.71
N HIS A 9 9.88 -22.19 10.69
CA HIS A 9 9.65 -23.29 9.74
C HIS A 9 8.22 -23.86 9.79
N LEU A 10 7.71 -24.17 10.98
CA LEU A 10 6.37 -24.75 11.13
C LEU A 10 5.24 -23.76 10.84
N PRO A 11 5.17 -22.54 11.44
CA PRO A 11 4.18 -21.54 11.07
C PRO A 11 4.17 -21.20 9.57
N HIS A 12 5.35 -21.16 8.94
CA HIS A 12 5.47 -20.91 7.51
C HIS A 12 4.80 -22.01 6.69
N LYS A 13 5.15 -23.27 6.98
CA LYS A 13 4.61 -24.43 6.27
C LYS A 13 3.09 -24.51 6.36
N PHE A 14 2.53 -24.37 7.56
CA PHE A 14 1.08 -24.41 7.73
C PHE A 14 0.37 -23.26 7.02
N LEU A 15 0.98 -22.08 6.96
CA LEU A 15 0.45 -20.98 6.18
C LEU A 15 0.45 -21.30 4.68
N GLU A 16 1.53 -21.90 4.15
CA GLU A 16 1.59 -22.32 2.74
C GLU A 16 0.56 -23.41 2.42
N ASP A 17 0.37 -24.37 3.32
CA ASP A 17 -0.63 -25.43 3.16
C ASP A 17 -2.04 -24.83 3.10
N LYS A 18 -2.35 -23.86 3.98
CA LYS A 18 -3.64 -23.14 3.96
C LYS A 18 -3.85 -22.29 2.71
N ILE A 19 -2.79 -21.67 2.19
CA ILE A 19 -2.85 -20.92 0.93
C ILE A 19 -3.20 -21.84 -0.24
N LYS A 20 -2.59 -23.03 -0.29
CA LYS A 20 -2.86 -24.04 -1.32
C LYS A 20 -4.27 -24.61 -1.17
N GLU A 21 -4.67 -24.98 0.04
CA GLU A 21 -6.01 -25.51 0.36
C GLU A 21 -7.11 -24.57 -0.14
N LYS A 22 -6.94 -23.26 0.09
CA LYS A 22 -7.91 -22.23 -0.32
C LYS A 22 -7.70 -21.67 -1.72
N ASN A 23 -6.75 -22.20 -2.49
CA ASN A 23 -6.41 -21.71 -3.84
C ASN A 23 -6.16 -20.20 -3.93
N ILE A 24 -5.54 -19.61 -2.90
CA ILE A 24 -5.30 -18.16 -2.86
C ILE A 24 -4.13 -17.80 -3.79
N LYS A 25 -4.42 -17.02 -4.83
CA LYS A 25 -3.41 -16.50 -5.77
C LYS A 25 -2.50 -15.45 -5.12
N GLY A 26 -1.31 -15.25 -5.66
CA GLY A 26 -0.35 -14.22 -5.18
C GLY A 26 0.68 -14.69 -4.17
N GLY A 27 0.68 -15.98 -3.81
CA GLY A 27 1.71 -16.63 -2.97
C GLY A 27 1.62 -16.27 -1.49
N GLY A 28 2.74 -16.43 -0.77
CA GLY A 28 2.83 -16.20 0.68
C GLY A 28 2.97 -14.73 1.11
N LEU A 29 3.27 -14.54 2.40
CA LEU A 29 3.56 -13.23 2.98
C LEU A 29 4.78 -12.59 2.32
N LYS A 30 4.62 -11.32 1.94
CA LYS A 30 5.70 -10.50 1.38
C LYS A 30 6.42 -9.73 2.50
N THR A 31 7.63 -9.29 2.22
CA THR A 31 8.44 -8.49 3.16
C THR A 31 8.78 -7.18 2.52
N TYR A 32 8.68 -6.11 3.30
CA TYR A 32 9.17 -4.81 2.91
C TYR A 32 10.69 -4.82 2.74
N ILE A 33 11.15 -4.18 1.68
CA ILE A 33 12.55 -3.90 1.35
C ILE A 33 12.69 -2.39 1.21
N HIS A 34 13.53 -1.77 2.05
CA HIS A 34 13.66 -0.32 2.12
C HIS A 34 14.08 0.32 0.79
N THR A 35 14.88 -0.37 -0.01
CA THR A 35 15.35 0.11 -1.31
C THR A 35 14.32 -0.08 -2.43
N ARG A 36 13.20 -0.75 -2.17
CA ARG A 36 12.16 -1.04 -3.16
C ARG A 36 10.79 -0.72 -2.58
N TRP A 37 10.40 0.54 -2.71
CA TRP A 37 9.22 1.10 -2.06
C TRP A 37 7.91 0.40 -2.44
N THR A 38 7.85 -0.15 -3.66
CA THR A 38 6.70 -0.95 -4.13
C THR A 38 6.41 -2.17 -3.24
N THR A 39 7.43 -2.72 -2.57
CA THR A 39 7.28 -3.86 -1.67
C THR A 39 6.50 -3.55 -0.39
N ALA A 40 6.36 -2.27 -0.01
CA ALA A 40 5.53 -1.86 1.12
C ALA A 40 4.05 -2.19 0.86
N TYR A 41 3.56 -1.82 -0.32
CA TYR A 41 2.21 -2.16 -0.77
C TYR A 41 2.02 -3.67 -0.87
N GLU A 42 2.96 -4.39 -1.49
CA GLU A 42 2.88 -5.85 -1.62
C GLU A 42 2.82 -6.56 -0.27
N MET A 43 3.58 -6.06 0.72
CA MET A 43 3.53 -6.55 2.09
C MET A 43 2.14 -6.38 2.70
N LEU A 44 1.57 -5.18 2.67
CA LEU A 44 0.25 -4.91 3.23
C LEU A 44 -0.84 -5.75 2.54
N GLN A 45 -0.83 -5.78 1.21
CA GLN A 45 -1.76 -6.61 0.43
C GLN A 45 -1.64 -8.10 0.76
N SER A 46 -0.41 -8.60 0.95
CA SER A 46 -0.22 -10.00 1.35
C SER A 46 -0.77 -10.31 2.73
N ILE A 47 -0.77 -9.35 3.66
CA ILE A 47 -1.35 -9.52 5.00
C ILE A 47 -2.88 -9.56 4.91
N CYS A 48 -3.50 -8.59 4.23
CA CYS A 48 -4.96 -8.56 4.03
C CYS A 48 -5.46 -9.84 3.34
N ARG A 49 -4.83 -10.20 2.21
CA ARG A 49 -5.22 -11.38 1.42
C ARG A 49 -5.12 -12.68 2.21
N LEU A 50 -4.19 -12.76 3.17
CA LEU A 50 -3.93 -13.98 3.95
C LEU A 50 -4.60 -13.96 5.32
N GLU A 51 -5.47 -12.99 5.63
CA GLU A 51 -6.14 -12.87 6.92
C GLU A 51 -6.78 -14.20 7.38
N THR A 52 -7.61 -14.81 6.52
CA THR A 52 -8.30 -16.06 6.86
C THR A 52 -7.31 -17.19 7.15
N CYS A 53 -6.29 -17.35 6.31
CA CYS A 53 -5.28 -18.39 6.52
C CYS A 53 -4.49 -18.15 7.82
N LEU A 54 -4.14 -16.91 8.13
CA LEU A 54 -3.42 -16.56 9.37
C LEU A 54 -4.24 -16.90 10.62
N LYS A 55 -5.55 -16.62 10.59
CA LYS A 55 -6.47 -16.96 11.69
C LYS A 55 -6.62 -18.48 11.85
N GLU A 56 -6.78 -19.21 10.75
CA GLU A 56 -6.90 -20.67 10.79
C GLU A 56 -5.64 -21.38 11.27
N VAL A 57 -4.46 -20.93 10.85
CA VAL A 57 -3.18 -21.48 11.36
C VAL A 57 -3.12 -21.38 12.89
N ILE A 58 -3.56 -20.25 13.47
CA ILE A 58 -3.57 -20.06 14.92
C ILE A 58 -4.63 -20.93 15.60
N ASN A 59 -5.84 -21.00 15.03
CA ASN A 59 -6.96 -21.74 15.62
C ASN A 59 -6.70 -23.25 15.62
N GLU A 60 -6.18 -23.79 14.53
CA GLU A 60 -5.93 -25.23 14.37
C GLU A 60 -4.62 -25.67 15.05
N ASN A 61 -3.66 -24.76 15.19
CA ASN A 61 -2.33 -25.06 15.73
C ASN A 61 -1.93 -24.06 16.84
N PRO A 62 -2.66 -24.00 17.97
CA PRO A 62 -2.49 -22.95 18.99
C PRO A 62 -1.11 -22.91 19.63
N ASN A 63 -0.36 -24.03 19.60
CA ASN A 63 0.98 -24.15 20.19
C ASN A 63 2.12 -23.82 19.22
N VAL A 64 1.83 -23.70 17.92
CA VAL A 64 2.88 -23.57 16.88
C VAL A 64 3.38 -22.13 16.75
N ILE A 65 2.49 -21.16 16.95
CA ILE A 65 2.90 -19.77 17.12
C ILE A 65 3.21 -19.58 18.60
N THR A 66 4.48 -19.42 18.97
CA THR A 66 4.87 -19.23 20.38
C THR A 66 4.82 -17.76 20.80
N ASN A 67 4.81 -16.84 19.84
CA ASN A 67 4.79 -15.41 20.13
C ASN A 67 3.35 -14.94 20.40
N GLU A 68 3.04 -14.69 21.67
CA GLU A 68 1.70 -14.28 22.10
C GLU A 68 1.28 -12.91 21.54
N ASN A 69 2.22 -11.98 21.32
CA ASN A 69 1.93 -10.70 20.67
C ASN A 69 1.44 -10.90 19.23
N VAL A 70 2.07 -11.82 18.49
CA VAL A 70 1.64 -12.16 17.12
C VAL A 70 0.23 -12.74 17.13
N LYS A 71 -0.07 -13.66 18.06
CA LYS A 71 -1.44 -14.20 18.20
C LYS A 71 -2.45 -13.12 18.53
N ASN A 72 -2.15 -12.27 19.51
CA ASN A 72 -3.06 -11.22 19.95
C ASN A 72 -3.36 -10.23 18.82
N ILE A 73 -2.36 -9.85 18.02
CA ILE A 73 -2.58 -8.96 16.86
C ILE A 73 -3.49 -9.62 15.83
N ILE A 74 -3.25 -10.89 15.47
CA ILE A 74 -4.02 -11.57 14.42
C ILE A 74 -5.45 -11.92 14.89
N MET A 75 -5.61 -12.34 16.14
CA MET A 75 -6.88 -12.89 16.63
C MET A 75 -7.74 -11.88 17.39
N ARG A 76 -7.13 -10.95 18.12
CA ARG A 76 -7.84 -10.15 19.15
C ARG A 76 -7.81 -8.65 18.88
N LYS A 77 -6.83 -8.13 18.14
CA LYS A 77 -6.75 -6.70 17.86
C LYS A 77 -7.82 -6.31 16.85
N ARG A 78 -8.93 -5.77 17.37
CA ARG A 78 -10.03 -5.23 16.57
C ARG A 78 -9.49 -4.17 15.61
N GLY A 79 -9.95 -4.21 14.36
CA GLY A 79 -9.57 -3.24 13.34
C GLY A 79 -8.22 -3.50 12.67
N TYR A 80 -7.34 -4.38 13.17
CA TYR A 80 -5.99 -4.52 12.61
C TYR A 80 -5.97 -4.78 11.09
N PHE A 81 -6.76 -5.72 10.59
CA PHE A 81 -6.80 -6.01 9.15
C PHE A 81 -7.48 -4.90 8.34
N GLN A 82 -8.44 -4.20 8.94
CA GLN A 82 -9.05 -3.02 8.35
C GLN A 82 -8.02 -1.89 8.22
N ASP A 83 -7.29 -1.57 9.29
CA ASP A 83 -6.21 -0.56 9.26
C ASP A 83 -5.16 -0.89 8.19
N VAL A 84 -4.78 -2.17 8.05
CA VAL A 84 -3.83 -2.62 7.02
C VAL A 84 -4.43 -2.46 5.62
N GLN A 85 -5.72 -2.74 5.45
CA GLN A 85 -6.42 -2.57 4.17
C GLN A 85 -6.54 -1.11 3.78
N ASP A 86 -6.90 -0.24 4.73
CA ASP A 86 -6.99 1.21 4.53
C ASP A 86 -5.61 1.76 4.14
N LEU A 87 -4.57 1.38 4.89
CA LEU A 87 -3.19 1.75 4.54
C LEU A 87 -2.77 1.22 3.16
N ALA A 88 -3.17 0.01 2.79
CA ALA A 88 -2.88 -0.53 1.47
C ALA A 88 -3.60 0.25 0.36
N ALA A 89 -4.84 0.69 0.60
CA ALA A 89 -5.59 1.52 -0.34
C ALA A 89 -4.92 2.89 -0.54
N ILE A 90 -4.36 3.46 0.53
CA ILE A 90 -3.61 4.71 0.52
C ILE A 90 -2.30 4.59 -0.27
N ILE A 91 -1.52 3.53 -0.03
CA ILE A 91 -0.21 3.35 -0.67
C ILE A 91 -0.34 2.88 -2.12
N LYS A 92 -1.46 2.25 -2.49
CA LYS A 92 -1.72 1.76 -3.85
C LYS A 92 -1.44 2.79 -4.95
N PRO A 93 -2.06 3.99 -4.93
CA PRO A 93 -1.81 5.02 -5.94
C PRO A 93 -0.33 5.40 -5.98
N ILE A 94 0.30 5.68 -4.84
CA ILE A 94 1.73 6.03 -4.78
C ILE A 94 2.60 4.99 -5.49
N ARG A 95 2.36 3.71 -5.23
CA ARG A 95 3.09 2.62 -5.89
C ARG A 95 2.83 2.61 -7.40
N ASP A 96 1.57 2.68 -7.81
CA ASP A 96 1.20 2.62 -9.24
C ASP A 96 1.84 3.78 -10.01
N LEU A 97 1.89 4.97 -9.41
CA LEU A 97 2.56 6.15 -9.95
C LEU A 97 4.07 5.97 -10.07
N ILE A 98 4.74 5.45 -9.04
CA ILE A 98 6.18 5.16 -9.11
C ILE A 98 6.47 4.19 -10.26
N ILE A 99 5.69 3.12 -10.40
CA ILE A 99 5.87 2.14 -11.48
C ILE A 99 5.68 2.79 -12.85
N GLN A 100 4.68 3.68 -12.99
CA GLN A 100 4.46 4.41 -14.24
C GLN A 100 5.64 5.33 -14.55
N LEU A 101 6.11 6.13 -13.59
CA LEU A 101 7.18 7.11 -13.77
C LEU A 101 8.57 6.47 -13.94
N GLU A 102 8.80 5.28 -13.39
CA GLU A 102 10.00 4.48 -13.66
C GLU A 102 9.95 3.77 -15.02
N GLY A 103 8.81 3.82 -15.71
CA GLY A 103 8.63 3.24 -17.04
C GLY A 103 9.45 3.97 -18.10
N GLN A 104 9.88 3.23 -19.14
CA GLN A 104 10.70 3.79 -20.22
C GLN A 104 9.96 4.84 -21.07
N GLU A 105 8.63 4.76 -21.09
CA GLU A 105 7.76 5.66 -21.86
C GLU A 105 7.31 6.89 -21.06
N ALA A 106 7.71 7.00 -19.78
CA ALA A 106 7.32 8.12 -18.94
C ALA A 106 7.94 9.42 -19.45
N ASN A 107 7.11 10.46 -19.56
CA ASN A 107 7.52 11.80 -19.95
C ASN A 107 7.18 12.84 -18.87
N LEU A 108 7.55 14.10 -19.13
CA LEU A 108 7.40 15.17 -18.15
C LEU A 108 5.94 15.42 -17.73
N ALA A 109 4.98 15.21 -18.64
CA ALA A 109 3.55 15.38 -18.35
C ALA A 109 3.03 14.28 -17.41
N ASP A 110 3.55 13.06 -17.52
CA ASP A 110 3.15 11.93 -16.67
C ASP A 110 3.38 12.23 -15.18
N CYS A 111 4.43 12.98 -14.83
CA CYS A 111 4.68 13.42 -13.47
C CYS A 111 3.50 14.23 -12.90
N PHE A 112 2.95 15.15 -13.70
CA PHE A 112 1.84 15.99 -13.27
C PHE A 112 0.51 15.24 -13.22
N PHE A 113 0.23 14.37 -14.20
CA PHE A 113 -0.92 13.46 -14.11
C PHE A 113 -0.84 12.56 -12.88
N SER A 114 0.36 12.12 -12.55
CA SER A 114 0.61 11.33 -11.35
C SER A 114 0.28 12.10 -10.08
N LEU A 115 0.70 13.36 -9.96
CA LEU A 115 0.35 14.22 -8.83
C LEU A 115 -1.17 14.43 -8.71
N VAL A 116 -1.86 14.68 -9.82
CA VAL A 116 -3.33 14.84 -9.83
C VAL A 116 -4.04 13.56 -9.36
N GLN A 117 -3.58 12.38 -9.81
CA GLN A 117 -4.15 11.10 -9.37
C GLN A 117 -3.89 10.84 -7.88
N LEU A 118 -2.68 11.15 -7.40
CA LEU A 118 -2.34 11.02 -5.98
C LEU A 118 -3.23 11.92 -5.12
N GLU A 119 -3.44 13.14 -5.56
CA GLU A 119 -4.29 14.10 -4.89
C GLU A 119 -5.75 13.61 -4.78
N ALA A 120 -6.32 13.12 -5.88
CA ALA A 120 -7.66 12.56 -5.89
C ALA A 120 -7.77 11.37 -4.92
N ALA A 121 -6.72 10.54 -4.84
CA ALA A 121 -6.69 9.43 -3.89
C ALA A 121 -6.64 9.91 -2.42
N ILE A 122 -5.88 10.97 -2.11
CA ILE A 122 -5.86 11.59 -0.78
C ILE A 122 -7.24 12.12 -0.41
N LYS A 123 -7.88 12.90 -1.28
CA LYS A 123 -9.22 13.46 -1.02
C LYS A 123 -10.30 12.40 -0.78
N ASN A 124 -10.17 11.23 -1.40
CA ASN A 124 -11.09 10.12 -1.22
C ASN A 124 -10.84 9.31 0.06
N MET A 125 -9.82 9.63 0.86
CA MET A 125 -9.58 8.97 2.14
C MET A 125 -10.63 9.37 3.18
N PRO A 126 -11.08 8.44 4.05
CA PRO A 126 -11.99 8.77 5.15
C PRO A 126 -11.28 9.66 6.17
N GLU A 127 -11.52 10.98 6.10
CA GLU A 127 -10.86 12.00 6.95
C GLU A 127 -11.12 11.77 8.46
N LEU A 128 -12.29 11.25 8.81
CA LEU A 128 -12.76 11.16 10.20
C LEU A 128 -12.02 10.11 11.05
N ASP A 129 -11.62 8.99 10.46
CA ASP A 129 -11.00 7.88 11.21
C ASP A 129 -9.49 8.09 11.40
N HIS A 130 -8.85 8.89 10.53
CA HIS A 130 -7.41 9.02 10.45
C HIS A 130 -6.92 10.47 10.22
N LYS A 131 -7.56 11.44 10.86
CA LYS A 131 -7.30 12.89 10.66
C LYS A 131 -5.82 13.32 10.69
N MET A 132 -5.02 12.80 11.63
CA MET A 132 -3.59 13.12 11.70
C MET A 132 -2.82 12.57 10.50
N PHE A 133 -3.16 11.37 10.07
CA PHE A 133 -2.55 10.73 8.92
C PHE A 133 -2.98 11.43 7.62
N TYR A 134 -4.26 11.79 7.48
CA TYR A 134 -4.74 12.61 6.36
C TYR A 134 -3.97 13.93 6.24
N ARG A 135 -3.80 14.67 7.35
CA ARG A 135 -3.00 15.90 7.37
C ARG A 135 -1.56 15.65 6.92
N HIS A 136 -0.94 14.59 7.43
CA HIS A 136 0.41 14.23 7.02
C HIS A 136 0.52 13.90 5.53
N CYS A 137 -0.49 13.22 4.95
CA CYS A 137 -0.55 12.96 3.51
C CYS A 137 -0.67 14.26 2.70
N VAL A 138 -1.54 15.20 3.12
CA VAL A 138 -1.69 16.50 2.46
C VAL A 138 -0.41 17.32 2.53
N GLU A 139 0.20 17.43 3.71
CA GLU A 139 1.48 18.14 3.89
C GLU A 139 2.59 17.53 3.03
N SER A 140 2.69 16.19 3.02
CA SER A 140 3.68 15.48 2.20
C SER A 140 3.44 15.68 0.72
N PHE A 141 2.17 15.67 0.29
CA PHE A 141 1.79 15.95 -1.10
C PHE A 141 2.18 17.37 -1.50
N ASN A 142 1.80 18.39 -0.72
CA ASN A 142 2.11 19.79 -1.03
C ASN A 142 3.61 20.04 -1.09
N ASN A 143 4.39 19.47 -0.16
CA ASN A 143 5.85 19.59 -0.19
C ASN A 143 6.43 19.01 -1.49
N ARG A 144 5.92 17.85 -1.94
CA ARG A 144 6.36 17.24 -3.21
C ARG A 144 5.87 18.01 -4.42
N PHE A 145 4.63 18.49 -4.41
CA PHE A 145 4.11 19.31 -5.50
C PHE A 145 4.99 20.54 -5.73
N ASN A 146 5.37 21.24 -4.65
CA ASN A 146 6.26 22.41 -4.72
C ASN A 146 7.67 22.10 -5.24
N GLU A 147 8.16 20.86 -5.12
CA GLU A 147 9.44 20.45 -5.72
C GLU A 147 9.37 20.35 -7.24
N PHE A 148 8.17 20.26 -7.83
CA PHE A 148 7.94 20.09 -9.27
C PHE A 148 7.15 21.24 -9.89
N ASP A 149 6.84 22.30 -9.13
CA ASP A 149 6.08 23.47 -9.58
C ASP A 149 6.94 24.39 -10.46
N PHE A 150 7.31 23.89 -11.64
CA PHE A 150 8.06 24.60 -12.66
C PHE A 150 7.21 24.76 -13.92
N ASP A 151 7.35 25.90 -14.59
CA ASP A 151 6.60 26.26 -15.81
C ASP A 151 6.72 25.20 -16.92
N GLU A 152 7.87 24.54 -17.06
CA GLU A 152 8.08 23.51 -18.10
C GLU A 152 7.24 22.26 -17.86
N HIS A 153 7.07 21.86 -16.61
CA HIS A 153 6.27 20.69 -16.27
C HIS A 153 4.78 20.99 -16.43
N LEU A 154 4.36 22.20 -16.02
CA LEU A 154 3.00 22.68 -16.20
C LEU A 154 2.65 22.81 -17.68
N LEU A 155 3.59 23.32 -18.49
CA LEU A 155 3.45 23.38 -19.95
C LEU A 155 3.32 22.00 -20.57
N ALA A 156 4.17 21.04 -20.19
CA ALA A 156 4.08 19.66 -20.67
C ALA A 156 2.73 19.02 -20.33
N TYR A 157 2.22 19.26 -19.12
CA TYR A 157 0.89 18.83 -18.71
C TYR A 157 -0.22 19.40 -19.61
N TYR A 158 -0.21 20.71 -19.89
CA TYR A 158 -1.23 21.33 -20.74
C TYR A 158 -1.18 20.91 -22.21
N LEU A 159 0.00 20.51 -22.70
CA LEU A 159 0.18 20.01 -24.06
C LEU A 159 -0.18 18.52 -24.20
N HIS A 160 -0.44 17.83 -23.09
CA HIS A 160 -0.71 16.39 -23.12
C HIS A 160 -2.06 16.08 -23.78
N PRO A 161 -2.15 15.07 -24.69
CA PRO A 161 -3.40 14.73 -25.38
C PRO A 161 -4.58 14.38 -24.46
N GLU A 162 -4.30 13.87 -23.25
CA GLU A 162 -5.34 13.52 -22.26
C GLU A 162 -5.78 14.70 -21.39
N TYR A 163 -5.20 15.89 -21.57
CA TYR A 163 -5.59 17.06 -20.80
C TYR A 163 -7.03 17.51 -21.15
N GLN A 164 -7.93 17.47 -20.17
CA GLN A 164 -9.35 17.77 -20.36
C GLN A 164 -9.71 19.26 -20.16
N GLY A 165 -8.72 20.17 -20.20
CA GLY A 165 -8.99 21.61 -20.01
C GLY A 165 -9.32 22.02 -18.58
N LYS A 166 -9.06 21.16 -17.58
CA LYS A 166 -9.29 21.47 -16.16
C LYS A 166 -8.00 21.98 -15.52
N PRO A 167 -7.94 23.24 -15.05
CA PRO A 167 -6.77 23.70 -14.32
C PRO A 167 -6.54 22.83 -13.08
N ILE A 168 -5.28 22.57 -12.76
CA ILE A 168 -4.89 21.98 -11.48
C ILE A 168 -5.17 23.06 -10.43
N LEU A 169 -6.17 22.85 -9.60
CA LEU A 169 -6.66 23.85 -8.65
C LEU A 169 -6.00 23.70 -7.27
N PHE A 170 -4.67 23.83 -7.12
CA PHE A 170 -4.09 23.81 -5.76
C PHE A 170 -3.04 24.90 -5.47
N TYR A 171 -3.22 25.47 -4.29
CA TYR A 171 -2.29 26.19 -3.41
C TYR A 171 -2.16 25.36 -2.13
#